data_AF-A0A8D8B3A8-F1
#
_entry.id   AF-A0A8D8B3A8-F1
#
_cell.length_a   1.000
_cell.length_b   1.000
_cell.length_c   1.000
_cell.angle_alpha   90.00
_cell.angle_beta   90.00
_cell.angle_gamma   90.00
#
_symmetry.space_group_name_H-M   'P 1'
#
loop_
_entity.id
_entity.type
_entity.pdbx_description
1 polymer ?
#
loop_
_entity_poly.entity_id
_entity_poly.type
_entity_poly.pdbx_seq_one_letter_code
_entity_poly.pdbx_strand_id
1 'polypeptide(L)'
;MLSVKLTLLFGLVAITLGCNVPTKHYSSMKCTPINKKGSECPERFDCPSITNHVNSKCYFNGDTYALSEQVPNEKVAPFCSALCYCRSGSPFAQFRCTHVDCAEFFHRFDYDNCIRTYKPNGCCSAGQVCGEDKKKLAKCTVNGDDFLAGQRMHPNSNKCLTCICHEGFNEANIGSDPYCYEATCGFELFYAKQAYGGAAPVYYEDRCCPWEWRMRKLWS
;
A
#
# COMPACT_ATOMS: atom_id res chain seq x y z
N MET A 1 -14.79 -13.11 64.65
CA MET A 1 -15.34 -12.36 63.50
C MET A 1 -14.17 -11.88 62.65
N LEU A 2 -13.92 -12.49 61.48
CA LEU A 2 -13.17 -11.83 60.41
C LEU A 2 -13.58 -12.52 59.09
N SER A 3 -14.37 -11.82 58.29
CA SER A 3 -14.90 -12.31 57.01
C SER A 3 -14.03 -11.71 55.91
N VAL A 4 -13.25 -12.54 55.21
CA VAL A 4 -12.40 -12.13 54.09
C VAL A 4 -13.28 -12.08 52.83
N LYS A 5 -13.58 -10.88 52.32
CA LYS A 5 -14.26 -10.70 51.04
C LYS A 5 -13.25 -10.73 49.90
N LEU A 6 -13.20 -11.85 49.19
CA LEU A 6 -12.48 -11.99 47.93
C LEU A 6 -13.28 -11.29 46.84
N THR A 7 -12.83 -10.11 46.40
CA THR A 7 -13.49 -9.34 45.35
C THR A 7 -12.79 -9.66 44.03
N LEU A 8 -13.39 -10.52 43.20
CA LEU A 8 -12.97 -10.72 41.81
C LEU A 8 -13.29 -9.47 41.00
N LEU A 9 -12.28 -8.68 40.63
CA LEU A 9 -12.38 -7.72 39.54
C LEU A 9 -12.33 -8.47 38.21
N PHE A 10 -13.50 -8.67 37.60
CA PHE A 10 -13.58 -8.95 36.16
C PHE A 10 -13.21 -7.66 35.42
N GLY A 11 -11.97 -7.57 34.96
CA GLY A 11 -11.53 -6.54 34.03
C GLY A 11 -12.26 -6.73 32.70
N LEU A 12 -13.17 -5.80 32.38
CA LEU A 12 -13.72 -5.64 31.04
C LEU A 12 -12.57 -5.30 30.08
N VAL A 13 -12.06 -6.30 29.39
CA VAL A 13 -11.20 -6.09 28.21
C VAL A 13 -12.08 -5.46 27.16
N ALA A 14 -11.96 -4.14 26.98
CA ALA A 14 -12.53 -3.45 25.83
C ALA A 14 -11.80 -3.96 24.59
N ILE A 15 -12.44 -4.87 23.86
CA ILE A 15 -12.01 -5.26 22.52
C ILE A 15 -12.24 -4.02 21.66
N THR A 16 -11.17 -3.31 21.35
CA THR A 16 -11.14 -2.27 20.29
C THR A 16 -11.47 -2.97 18.99
N LEU A 17 -12.76 -2.98 18.63
CA LEU A 17 -13.23 -3.49 17.35
C LEU A 17 -12.89 -2.43 16.32
N GLY A 18 -11.64 -2.47 15.85
CA GLY A 18 -11.20 -1.66 14.72
C GLY A 18 -12.19 -1.78 13.56
N CYS A 19 -12.37 -0.70 12.82
CA CYS A 19 -13.35 -0.64 11.75
C CYS A 19 -13.11 -1.72 10.71
N ASN A 20 -14.06 -2.67 10.60
CA ASN A 20 -14.03 -3.73 9.59
C ASN A 20 -14.35 -3.25 8.16
N VAL A 21 -14.26 -1.93 7.91
CA VAL A 21 -14.50 -1.34 6.59
C VAL A 21 -13.16 -0.89 6.02
N PRO A 22 -12.81 -1.29 4.78
CA PRO A 22 -11.56 -0.91 4.17
C PRO A 22 -11.55 0.59 3.82
N THR A 23 -10.67 1.34 4.48
CA THR A 23 -10.57 2.82 4.36
C THR A 23 -9.28 3.28 3.69
N LYS A 24 -8.44 2.36 3.19
CA LYS A 24 -7.10 2.68 2.69
C LYS A 24 -7.09 3.71 1.54
N HIS A 25 -8.13 3.75 0.71
CA HIS A 25 -8.24 4.74 -0.35
C HIS A 25 -8.36 6.17 0.22
N TYR A 26 -9.11 6.36 1.30
CA TYR A 26 -9.21 7.66 1.98
C TYR A 26 -7.88 8.10 2.57
N SER A 27 -7.17 7.22 3.28
CA SER A 27 -5.86 7.58 3.84
C SER A 27 -4.79 7.79 2.76
N SER A 28 -4.90 7.10 1.62
CA SER A 28 -4.03 7.34 0.45
C SER A 28 -4.25 8.74 -0.12
N MET A 29 -5.51 9.19 -0.24
CA MET A 29 -5.85 10.56 -0.67
C MET A 29 -5.61 11.63 0.40
N LYS A 30 -5.08 11.27 1.58
CA LYS A 30 -4.93 12.13 2.75
C LYS A 30 -6.25 12.77 3.21
N CYS A 31 -7.34 12.04 3.06
CA CYS A 31 -8.62 12.46 3.62
C CYS A 31 -8.58 12.43 5.16
N THR A 32 -9.32 13.34 5.78
CA THR A 32 -9.40 13.43 7.25
C THR A 32 -10.65 12.68 7.73
N PRO A 33 -10.53 11.71 8.66
CA PRO A 33 -11.68 11.05 9.25
C PRO A 33 -12.46 12.02 10.15
N ILE A 34 -13.78 11.97 10.08
CA ILE A 34 -14.67 12.73 10.95
C ILE A 34 -15.48 11.72 11.76
N ASN A 35 -15.21 11.71 13.07
CA ASN A 35 -15.79 10.76 14.00
C ASN A 35 -16.97 11.39 14.74
N LYS A 36 -18.01 10.59 14.97
CA LYS A 36 -19.05 10.94 15.92
C LYS A 36 -18.56 10.68 17.35
N LYS A 37 -18.98 11.50 18.32
CA LYS A 37 -18.66 11.29 19.73
C LYS A 37 -19.13 9.90 20.17
N GLY A 38 -18.20 9.08 20.66
CA GLY A 38 -18.45 7.70 21.09
C GLY A 38 -18.35 6.64 20.00
N SER A 39 -17.97 6.99 18.77
CA SER A 39 -17.68 6.04 17.70
C SER A 39 -16.17 5.83 17.55
N GLU A 40 -15.75 4.57 17.50
CA GLU A 40 -14.39 4.16 17.14
C GLU A 40 -14.15 4.28 15.62
N CYS A 41 -15.22 4.36 14.83
CA CYS A 41 -15.17 4.45 13.38
C CYS A 41 -15.53 5.84 12.83
N PRO A 42 -14.85 6.27 11.75
CA PRO A 42 -15.22 7.46 11.01
C PRO A 42 -16.64 7.33 10.48
N GLU A 43 -17.46 8.33 10.78
CA GLU A 43 -18.81 8.47 10.23
C GLU A 43 -18.73 8.92 8.77
N ARG A 44 -17.74 9.76 8.45
CA ARG A 44 -17.43 10.23 7.10
C ARG A 44 -15.95 10.62 6.98
N PHE A 45 -15.51 10.87 5.76
CA PHE A 45 -14.19 11.42 5.47
C PHE A 45 -14.33 12.77 4.76
N ASP A 46 -13.50 13.72 5.14
CA ASP A 46 -13.31 14.95 4.38
C ASP A 46 -12.13 14.77 3.41
N CYS A 47 -12.42 14.89 2.11
CA CYS A 47 -11.50 14.59 1.02
C CYS A 47 -11.39 15.79 0.08
N PRO A 48 -10.44 16.73 0.31
CA PRO A 48 -10.28 17.91 -0.52
C PRO A 48 -10.04 17.61 -2.00
N SER A 49 -9.36 16.50 -2.33
CA SER A 49 -9.14 16.06 -3.72
C SER A 49 -10.42 15.64 -4.45
N ILE A 50 -11.52 15.39 -3.72
CA ILE A 50 -12.84 15.07 -4.25
C ILE A 50 -13.75 16.31 -4.18
N THR A 51 -13.84 16.95 -3.01
CA THR A 51 -14.78 18.07 -2.77
C THR A 51 -14.36 19.36 -3.47
N ASN A 52 -13.06 19.63 -3.52
CA ASN A 52 -12.46 20.80 -4.17
C ASN A 52 -11.67 20.40 -5.42
N HIS A 53 -12.14 19.37 -6.12
CA HIS A 53 -11.48 18.86 -7.31
C HIS A 53 -11.45 19.92 -8.41
N VAL A 54 -10.26 20.20 -8.94
CA VAL A 54 -10.06 21.12 -10.06
C VAL A 54 -9.76 20.29 -11.29
N ASN A 55 -10.68 20.31 -12.27
CA ASN A 55 -10.60 19.45 -13.47
C ASN A 55 -9.33 19.66 -14.31
N SER A 56 -8.61 20.76 -14.15
CA SER A 56 -7.33 21.03 -14.83
C SER A 56 -6.09 20.61 -14.03
N LYS A 57 -6.26 19.95 -12.88
CA LYS A 57 -5.17 19.47 -12.03
C LYS A 57 -5.26 17.97 -11.81
N CYS A 58 -4.13 17.35 -11.50
CA CYS A 58 -4.06 15.95 -11.10
C CYS A 58 -3.70 15.86 -9.61
N TYR A 59 -4.14 14.80 -8.95
CA TYR A 59 -3.90 14.59 -7.52
C TYR A 59 -3.28 13.22 -7.32
N PHE A 60 -2.24 13.12 -6.50
CA PHE A 60 -1.63 11.83 -6.18
C PHE A 60 -1.06 11.84 -4.76
N ASN A 61 -1.55 10.93 -3.93
CA ASN A 61 -1.10 10.69 -2.56
C ASN A 61 -1.12 11.95 -1.67
N GLY A 62 -2.09 12.85 -1.91
CA GLY A 62 -2.25 14.13 -1.22
C GLY A 62 -1.58 15.33 -1.91
N ASP A 63 -0.71 15.11 -2.89
CA ASP A 63 -0.09 16.18 -3.66
C ASP A 63 -0.98 16.59 -4.84
N THR A 64 -0.83 17.85 -5.27
CA THR A 64 -1.55 18.43 -6.41
C THR A 64 -0.57 18.85 -7.49
N TYR A 65 -0.84 18.49 -8.74
CA TYR A 65 0.03 18.71 -9.88
C TYR A 65 -0.69 19.53 -10.96
N ALA A 66 -0.02 20.55 -11.48
CA ALA A 66 -0.47 21.32 -12.63
C ALA A 66 -0.28 20.53 -13.94
N LEU A 67 -0.93 20.97 -15.02
CA LEU A 67 -0.74 20.36 -16.34
C LEU A 67 0.74 20.38 -16.74
N SER A 68 1.21 19.27 -17.30
CA SER A 68 2.60 18.99 -17.68
C SER A 68 3.58 18.86 -16.51
N GLU A 69 3.15 19.06 -15.26
CA GLU A 69 3.99 18.81 -14.10
C GLU A 69 4.22 17.31 -13.92
N GLN A 70 5.47 16.96 -13.60
CA GLN A 70 5.90 15.58 -13.40
C GLN A 70 5.82 15.18 -11.93
N VAL A 71 5.35 13.97 -11.68
CA VAL A 71 5.49 13.32 -10.38
C VAL A 71 6.94 12.86 -10.24
N PRO A 72 7.61 13.11 -9.10
CA PRO A 72 8.94 12.59 -8.84
C PRO A 72 9.01 11.07 -9.08
N ASN A 73 10.04 10.61 -9.80
CA ASN A 73 10.16 9.21 -10.22
C ASN A 73 10.18 8.25 -9.02
N GLU A 74 10.71 8.68 -7.89
CA GLU A 74 10.78 7.90 -6.65
C GLU A 74 9.38 7.57 -6.10
N LYS A 75 8.40 8.45 -6.33
CA LYS A 75 7.00 8.23 -5.89
C LYS A 75 6.24 7.26 -6.81
N VAL A 76 6.70 7.08 -8.05
CA VAL A 76 6.01 6.24 -9.05
C VAL A 76 6.76 4.93 -9.37
N ALA A 77 8.03 4.83 -8.98
CA ALA A 77 8.86 3.64 -9.12
C ALA A 77 8.25 2.34 -8.53
N PRO A 78 7.50 2.37 -7.39
CA PRO A 78 6.82 1.17 -6.90
C PRO A 78 5.83 0.54 -7.89
N PHE A 79 5.30 1.33 -8.84
CA PHE A 79 4.30 0.92 -9.82
C PHE A 79 4.90 0.56 -11.18
N CYS A 80 6.21 0.32 -11.24
CA CYS A 80 6.91 0.06 -12.51
C CYS A 80 6.66 1.18 -13.53
N SER A 81 6.60 2.42 -13.05
CA SER A 81 6.21 3.58 -13.85
C SER A 81 7.27 4.66 -13.75
N ALA A 82 7.48 5.39 -14.84
CA ALA A 82 8.40 6.51 -14.93
C ALA A 82 7.78 7.64 -15.76
N LEU A 83 8.33 8.86 -15.62
CA LEU A 83 7.92 10.04 -16.38
C LEU A 83 6.41 10.28 -16.31
N CYS A 84 5.82 10.06 -15.12
CA CYS A 84 4.42 10.33 -14.89
C CYS A 84 4.19 11.84 -14.87
N TYR A 85 3.34 12.35 -15.77
CA TYR A 85 3.00 13.77 -15.80
C TYR A 85 1.49 13.98 -15.89
N CYS A 86 1.03 15.09 -15.33
CA CYS A 86 -0.38 15.46 -15.40
C CYS A 86 -0.74 15.94 -16.81
N ARG A 87 -1.77 15.36 -17.42
CA ARG A 87 -2.22 15.72 -18.77
C ARG A 87 -3.68 16.12 -18.75
N SER A 88 -4.04 17.09 -19.57
CA SER A 88 -5.45 17.47 -19.77
C SER A 88 -6.27 16.26 -20.23
N GLY A 89 -7.47 16.13 -19.70
CA GLY A 89 -8.41 15.07 -20.02
C GLY A 89 -9.85 15.55 -19.87
N SER A 90 -10.79 14.71 -20.28
CA SER A 90 -12.23 14.95 -20.11
C SER A 90 -12.86 13.81 -19.32
N PRO A 91 -13.62 14.07 -18.23
CA PRO A 91 -14.00 15.40 -17.74
C PRO A 91 -12.91 16.11 -16.90
N PHE A 92 -11.84 15.42 -16.51
CA PHE A 92 -10.74 15.96 -15.70
C PHE A 92 -9.37 15.47 -16.18
N ALA A 93 -8.33 16.21 -15.80
CA ALA A 93 -6.93 15.88 -16.02
C ALA A 93 -6.52 14.57 -15.34
N GLN A 94 -5.61 13.84 -15.95
CA GLN A 94 -5.17 12.52 -15.52
C GLN A 94 -3.67 12.36 -15.74
N PHE A 95 -3.04 11.50 -14.96
CA PHE A 95 -1.64 11.16 -15.21
C PHE A 95 -1.48 10.32 -16.47
N ARG A 96 -0.39 10.59 -17.19
CA ARG A 96 0.17 9.70 -18.19
C ARG A 96 1.55 9.28 -17.73
N CYS A 97 1.75 7.98 -17.64
CA CYS A 97 2.97 7.36 -17.18
C CYS A 97 3.53 6.46 -18.27
N THR A 98 4.86 6.34 -18.32
CA THR A 98 5.54 5.33 -19.13
C THR A 98 5.71 4.07 -18.28
N HIS A 99 5.30 2.92 -18.80
CA HIS A 99 5.56 1.65 -18.15
C HIS A 99 7.05 1.30 -18.29
N VAL A 100 7.65 0.86 -17.19
CA VAL A 100 9.03 0.37 -17.14
C VAL A 100 8.97 -1.14 -17.18
N ASP A 101 9.45 -1.72 -18.27
CA ASP A 101 9.64 -3.15 -18.37
C ASP A 101 10.90 -3.55 -17.61
N CYS A 102 10.74 -4.44 -16.63
CA CYS A 102 11.83 -4.86 -15.78
C CYS A 102 12.77 -5.82 -16.53
N ALA A 103 14.05 -5.45 -16.61
CA ALA A 103 15.06 -6.13 -17.43
C ALA A 103 15.22 -7.61 -17.05
N GLU A 104 14.96 -7.97 -15.80
CA GLU A 104 15.05 -9.35 -15.30
C GLU A 104 14.04 -10.32 -15.94
N PHE A 105 13.05 -9.81 -16.68
CA PHE A 105 12.07 -10.64 -17.40
C PHE A 105 12.43 -10.88 -18.87
N PHE A 106 13.49 -10.23 -19.37
CA PHE A 106 13.94 -10.40 -20.76
C PHE A 106 14.84 -11.63 -20.97
N HIS A 107 15.15 -12.36 -19.90
CA HIS A 107 15.95 -13.58 -19.94
C HIS A 107 15.37 -14.66 -19.02
N ARG A 108 15.66 -15.93 -19.32
CA ARG A 108 15.31 -17.03 -18.42
C ARG A 108 16.05 -16.85 -17.10
N PHE A 109 15.35 -17.06 -16.00
CA PHE A 109 15.91 -16.95 -14.65
C PHE A 109 16.08 -18.35 -14.04
N ASP A 110 17.25 -18.59 -13.46
CA ASP A 110 17.59 -19.85 -12.78
C ASP A 110 17.09 -19.80 -11.33
N TYR A 111 15.85 -20.23 -11.11
CA TYR A 111 15.22 -20.22 -9.79
C TYR A 111 15.84 -21.23 -8.82
N ASP A 112 16.52 -22.26 -9.31
CA ASP A 112 17.14 -23.28 -8.47
C ASP A 112 18.43 -22.72 -7.84
N ASN A 113 19.26 -22.08 -8.66
CA ASN A 113 20.56 -21.59 -8.22
C ASN A 113 20.55 -20.13 -7.72
N CYS A 114 19.61 -19.31 -8.17
CA CYS A 114 19.61 -17.87 -7.93
C CYS A 114 18.34 -17.38 -7.20
N ILE A 115 18.45 -16.21 -6.59
CA ILE A 115 17.32 -15.41 -6.11
C ILE A 115 17.41 -13.99 -6.63
N ARG A 116 16.26 -13.36 -6.86
CA ARG A 116 16.19 -11.91 -7.13
C ARG A 116 16.23 -11.14 -5.81
N THR A 117 16.95 -10.04 -5.84
CA THR A 117 17.04 -9.09 -4.72
C THR A 117 16.36 -7.79 -5.10
N TYR A 118 15.81 -7.09 -4.12
CA TYR A 118 15.02 -5.89 -4.31
C TYR A 118 15.44 -4.80 -3.32
N LYS A 119 15.20 -3.55 -3.71
CA LYS A 119 15.31 -2.39 -2.83
C LYS A 119 13.92 -1.97 -2.34
N PRO A 120 13.81 -1.32 -1.17
CA PRO A 120 12.56 -0.70 -0.75
C PRO A 120 11.99 0.22 -1.83
N ASN A 121 10.67 0.16 -2.04
CA ASN A 121 9.95 0.95 -3.04
C ASN A 121 10.39 0.76 -4.51
N GLY A 122 11.23 -0.24 -4.82
CA GLY A 122 11.56 -0.59 -6.21
C GLY A 122 10.58 -1.60 -6.77
N CYS A 123 10.02 -1.36 -7.96
CA CYS A 123 9.23 -2.39 -8.66
C CYS A 123 10.12 -3.56 -9.12
N CYS A 124 11.16 -3.25 -9.89
CA CYS A 124 12.05 -4.25 -10.50
C CYS A 124 13.11 -4.74 -9.51
N SER A 125 13.72 -5.88 -9.85
CA SER A 125 14.85 -6.42 -9.14
C SER A 125 16.07 -5.49 -9.25
N ALA A 126 16.76 -5.31 -8.14
CA ALA A 126 18.00 -4.55 -8.08
C ALA A 126 19.24 -5.40 -8.44
N GLY A 127 19.06 -6.72 -8.56
CA GLY A 127 20.15 -7.67 -8.82
C GLY A 127 19.78 -9.08 -8.38
N GLN A 128 20.72 -10.00 -8.46
CA GLN A 128 20.52 -11.40 -8.07
C GLN A 128 21.72 -11.94 -7.30
N VAL A 129 21.48 -12.96 -6.48
CA VAL A 129 22.53 -13.72 -5.79
C VAL A 129 22.36 -15.19 -6.12
N CYS A 130 23.47 -15.86 -6.46
CA CYS A 130 23.48 -17.24 -6.96
C CYS A 130 24.51 -18.11 -6.23
N GLY A 131 24.39 -19.43 -6.36
CA GLY A 131 25.44 -20.37 -5.98
C GLY A 131 25.80 -20.34 -4.49
N GLU A 132 27.09 -20.41 -4.18
CA GLU A 132 27.58 -20.45 -2.79
C GLU A 132 27.28 -19.16 -2.02
N ASP A 133 27.18 -18.01 -2.70
CA ASP A 133 26.87 -16.75 -2.01
C ASP A 133 25.40 -16.72 -1.55
N LYS A 134 24.49 -17.35 -2.29
CA LYS A 134 23.08 -17.52 -1.87
C LYS A 134 22.99 -18.27 -0.53
N LYS A 135 23.88 -19.24 -0.29
CA LYS A 135 23.90 -20.04 0.95
C LYS A 135 24.37 -19.26 2.17
N LYS A 136 25.06 -18.13 1.97
CA LYS A 136 25.57 -17.26 3.05
C LYS A 136 24.56 -16.19 3.47
N LEU A 137 23.45 -16.04 2.74
CA LEU A 137 22.46 -15.01 3.02
C LEU A 137 21.72 -15.31 4.33
N ALA A 138 21.48 -14.24 5.11
CA ALA A 138 20.61 -14.32 6.26
C ALA A 138 19.20 -14.78 5.86
N LYS A 139 18.53 -15.48 6.77
CA LYS A 139 17.15 -15.96 6.60
C LYS A 139 16.19 -15.12 7.42
N CYS A 140 15.03 -14.84 6.86
CA CYS A 140 13.89 -14.25 7.54
C CYS A 140 12.73 -15.24 7.46
N THR A 141 11.95 -15.37 8.54
CA THR A 141 10.71 -16.15 8.52
C THR A 141 9.55 -15.18 8.71
N VAL A 142 8.59 -15.20 7.79
CA VAL A 142 7.37 -14.36 7.83
C VAL A 142 6.20 -15.23 7.42
N ASN A 143 5.10 -15.19 8.18
CA ASN A 143 3.93 -16.05 7.95
C ASN A 143 4.22 -17.57 7.94
N GLY A 144 5.36 -18.00 8.50
CA GLY A 144 5.82 -19.40 8.45
C GLY A 144 6.61 -19.78 7.18
N ASP A 145 6.81 -18.84 6.25
CA ASP A 145 7.63 -19.03 5.05
C ASP A 145 9.04 -18.44 5.26
N ASP A 146 10.04 -19.14 4.74
CA ASP A 146 11.45 -18.72 4.79
C ASP A 146 11.84 -17.91 3.54
N PHE A 147 12.47 -16.77 3.79
CA PHE A 147 13.02 -15.86 2.78
C PHE A 147 14.51 -15.64 3.02
N LEU A 148 15.26 -15.41 1.95
CA LEU A 148 16.67 -15.03 2.00
C LEU A 148 16.83 -13.52 1.88
N ALA A 149 17.90 -12.99 2.47
CA ALA A 149 18.21 -11.57 2.43
C ALA A 149 18.16 -11.00 1.00
N GLY A 150 17.50 -9.86 0.86
CA GLY A 150 17.19 -9.20 -0.41
C GLY A 150 15.83 -9.57 -1.03
N GLN A 151 15.18 -10.66 -0.61
CA GLN A 151 13.85 -11.02 -1.11
C GLN A 151 12.75 -10.14 -0.52
N ARG A 152 11.67 -9.94 -1.28
CA ARG A 152 10.47 -9.23 -0.82
C ARG A 152 9.56 -10.16 -0.02
N MET A 153 9.02 -9.66 1.08
CA MET A 153 8.11 -10.36 1.98
C MET A 153 6.82 -9.54 2.16
N HIS A 154 5.68 -10.21 2.31
CA HIS A 154 4.37 -9.60 2.53
C HIS A 154 3.74 -10.19 3.81
N PRO A 155 3.90 -9.53 4.97
CA PRO A 155 3.38 -10.01 6.24
C PRO A 155 1.85 -10.04 6.25
N ASN A 156 1.24 -11.12 6.75
CA ASN A 156 -0.20 -11.23 6.91
C ASN A 156 -0.71 -10.36 8.06
N SER A 157 0.17 -10.06 9.04
CA SER A 157 -0.11 -9.16 10.15
C SER A 157 -0.47 -7.74 9.69
N ASN A 158 0.05 -7.31 8.54
CA ASN A 158 -0.33 -6.07 7.90
C ASN A 158 -0.21 -6.18 6.38
N LYS A 159 -1.36 -6.35 5.70
CA LYS A 159 -1.46 -6.50 4.24
C LYS A 159 -1.01 -5.27 3.44
N CYS A 160 -0.86 -4.13 4.12
CA CYS A 160 -0.30 -2.90 3.54
C CYS A 160 1.21 -2.82 3.63
N LEU A 161 1.86 -3.71 4.37
CA LEU A 161 3.29 -3.67 4.54
C LEU A 161 4.00 -4.55 3.51
N THR A 162 5.06 -4.02 2.93
CA THR A 162 6.00 -4.78 2.11
C THR A 162 7.36 -4.65 2.77
N CYS A 163 8.04 -5.78 2.99
CA CYS A 163 9.35 -5.81 3.61
C CYS A 163 10.40 -6.38 2.66
N ILE A 164 11.66 -5.98 2.83
CA ILE A 164 12.80 -6.68 2.24
C ILE A 164 13.49 -7.47 3.34
N CYS A 165 13.69 -8.78 3.16
CA CYS A 165 14.44 -9.58 4.10
C CYS A 165 15.87 -9.05 4.22
N HIS A 166 16.36 -8.90 5.44
CA HIS A 166 17.74 -8.50 5.72
C HIS A 166 18.23 -9.18 6.98
N GLU A 167 19.54 -9.11 7.21
CA GLU A 167 20.15 -9.61 8.44
C GLU A 167 19.63 -8.84 9.65
N GLY A 168 19.18 -9.57 10.68
CA GLY A 168 18.61 -8.98 11.90
C GLY A 168 17.13 -8.64 11.82
N PHE A 169 16.42 -9.02 10.74
CA PHE A 169 14.98 -8.88 10.65
C PHE A 169 14.26 -9.54 11.85
N ASN A 170 13.28 -8.84 12.43
CA ASN A 170 12.48 -9.33 13.54
C ASN A 170 11.00 -8.98 13.33
N GLU A 171 10.18 -10.00 13.09
CA GLU A 171 8.75 -9.85 12.86
C GLU A 171 8.01 -9.16 14.02
N ALA A 172 8.49 -9.29 15.26
CA ALA A 172 7.90 -8.62 16.42
C ALA A 172 8.03 -7.08 16.38
N ASN A 173 9.02 -6.55 15.65
CA ASN A 173 9.31 -5.11 15.53
C ASN A 173 9.08 -4.58 14.12
N ILE A 174 8.28 -5.29 13.32
CA ILE A 174 8.13 -5.03 11.88
C ILE A 174 7.66 -3.63 11.52
N GLY A 175 6.92 -2.96 12.42
CA GLY A 175 6.42 -1.60 12.21
C GLY A 175 7.47 -0.50 12.30
N SER A 176 8.64 -0.77 12.90
CA SER A 176 9.76 0.17 13.00
C SER A 176 10.97 -0.25 12.17
N ASP A 177 10.83 -1.32 11.38
CA ASP A 177 11.90 -1.83 10.54
C ASP A 177 12.06 -0.95 9.29
N PRO A 178 13.24 -0.38 9.00
CA PRO A 178 13.45 0.51 7.86
C PRO A 178 13.34 -0.18 6.50
N TYR A 179 13.41 -1.51 6.45
CA TYR A 179 13.21 -2.29 5.23
C TYR A 179 11.76 -2.70 5.02
N CYS A 180 10.88 -2.40 5.98
CA CYS A 180 9.44 -2.53 5.88
C CYS A 180 8.79 -1.18 5.59
N TYR A 181 8.00 -1.11 4.53
CA TYR A 181 7.38 0.12 4.07
C TYR A 181 5.94 -0.13 3.65
N GLU A 182 5.11 0.88 3.88
CA GLU A 182 3.70 0.81 3.52
C GLU A 182 3.52 1.00 2.01
N ALA A 183 2.78 0.09 1.39
CA ALA A 183 2.42 0.17 -0.01
C ALA A 183 1.57 1.43 -0.25
N THR A 184 2.00 2.22 -1.23
CA THR A 184 1.21 3.34 -1.76
C THR A 184 0.19 2.78 -2.76
N CYS A 185 -1.05 3.25 -2.72
CA CYS A 185 -2.07 2.81 -3.66
C CYS A 185 -2.06 3.68 -4.92
N GLY A 186 -1.81 3.08 -6.08
CA GLY A 186 -1.65 3.78 -7.36
C GLY A 186 -2.95 4.17 -8.07
N PHE A 187 -4.11 4.14 -7.40
CA PHE A 187 -5.39 4.34 -8.08
C PHE A 187 -5.57 5.76 -8.62
N GLU A 188 -4.94 6.78 -8.05
CA GLU A 188 -4.99 8.13 -8.64
C GLU A 188 -4.10 8.25 -9.89
N LEU A 189 -3.09 7.38 -10.05
CA LEU A 189 -2.29 7.31 -11.27
C LEU A 189 -3.04 6.61 -12.41
N PHE A 190 -3.72 5.49 -12.11
CA PHE A 190 -4.22 4.57 -13.14
C PHE A 190 -5.75 4.48 -13.23
N TYR A 191 -6.47 4.88 -12.18
CA TYR A 191 -7.91 4.75 -12.03
C TYR A 191 -8.59 6.06 -11.59
N ALA A 192 -7.96 7.21 -11.88
CA ALA A 192 -8.51 8.53 -11.55
C ALA A 192 -9.95 8.72 -12.06
N LYS A 193 -10.24 8.21 -13.28
CA LYS A 193 -11.59 8.30 -13.87
C LYS A 193 -12.65 7.71 -12.94
N GLN A 194 -12.35 6.56 -12.37
CA GLN A 194 -13.25 5.82 -11.51
C GLN A 194 -13.27 6.43 -10.11
N ALA A 195 -12.10 6.73 -9.54
CA ALA A 195 -11.96 7.29 -8.20
C ALA A 195 -12.72 8.62 -8.05
N TYR A 196 -12.54 9.56 -8.99
CA TYR A 196 -13.24 10.85 -8.95
C TYR A 196 -14.60 10.83 -9.67
N GLY A 197 -14.89 9.78 -10.42
CA GLY A 197 -16.20 9.56 -11.08
C GLY A 197 -17.29 9.01 -10.15
N GLY A 198 -17.00 8.88 -8.85
CA GLY A 198 -17.94 8.36 -7.86
C GLY A 198 -18.10 6.84 -7.89
N ALA A 199 -17.12 6.10 -8.39
CA ALA A 199 -17.11 4.64 -8.31
C ALA A 199 -16.84 4.17 -6.88
N ALA A 200 -17.45 3.05 -6.49
CA ALA A 200 -17.14 2.40 -5.22
C ALA A 200 -15.89 1.53 -5.35
N PRO A 201 -14.89 1.64 -4.44
CA PRO A 201 -13.70 0.78 -4.46
C PRO A 201 -14.06 -0.65 -4.06
N VAL A 202 -13.43 -1.63 -4.71
CA VAL A 202 -13.56 -3.06 -4.40
C VAL A 202 -12.24 -3.55 -3.81
N TYR A 203 -12.33 -4.13 -2.62
CA TYR A 203 -11.21 -4.71 -1.90
C TYR A 203 -11.29 -6.22 -1.93
N TYR A 204 -10.13 -6.86 -2.05
CA TYR A 204 -9.96 -8.29 -1.82
C TYR A 204 -9.36 -8.48 -0.43
N GLU A 205 -9.70 -9.59 0.22
CA GLU A 205 -9.31 -9.83 1.60
C GLU A 205 -7.79 -9.74 1.78
N ASP A 206 -7.01 -10.26 0.85
CA ASP A 206 -5.54 -10.33 0.86
C ASP A 206 -4.83 -9.04 0.40
N ARG A 207 -5.55 -7.96 0.12
CA ARG A 207 -4.96 -6.74 -0.48
C ARG A 207 -5.21 -5.49 0.33
N CYS A 208 -4.16 -4.68 0.42
CA CYS A 208 -4.22 -3.35 1.02
C CYS A 208 -5.02 -2.34 0.20
N CYS A 209 -4.79 -2.31 -1.11
CA CYS A 209 -5.33 -1.29 -2.00
C CYS A 209 -6.59 -1.80 -2.73
N PRO A 210 -7.50 -0.91 -3.14
CA PRO A 210 -8.58 -1.27 -4.05
C PRO A 210 -8.03 -1.92 -5.32
N TRP A 211 -8.62 -3.03 -5.73
CA TRP A 211 -8.26 -3.71 -6.98
C TRP A 211 -9.14 -3.25 -8.14
N GLU A 212 -10.42 -3.05 -7.87
CA GLU A 212 -11.40 -2.63 -8.88
C GLU A 212 -12.23 -1.45 -8.37
N TRP A 213 -12.96 -0.85 -9.31
CA TRP A 213 -13.88 0.24 -9.05
C TRP A 213 -15.19 0.00 -9.77
N ARG A 214 -16.29 -0.03 -9.02
CA ARG A 214 -17.63 -0.27 -9.56
C ARG A 214 -18.36 1.04 -9.76
N MET A 215 -18.58 1.40 -11.02
CA MET A 215 -19.45 2.52 -11.36
C MET A 215 -20.90 2.18 -10.99
N ARG A 216 -21.65 3.17 -10.51
CA ARG A 216 -23.10 3.02 -10.39
C ARG A 216 -23.68 2.79 -11.78
N LYS A 217 -24.39 1.68 -11.99
CA LYS A 217 -25.17 1.46 -13.21
C LYS A 217 -26.23 2.55 -13.27
N LEU A 218 -26.07 3.51 -14.18
CA LEU A 218 -27.17 4.38 -14.58
C LEU A 218 -28.03 3.51 -15.50
N TRP A 219 -29.20 3.10 -15.02
CA TRP A 219 -30.19 2.49 -15.91
C TRP A 219 -30.61 3.57 -16.91
N SER A 220 -30.33 3.34 -18.19
CA SER A 220 -30.81 4.11 -19.34
C SER A 220 -32.07 3.47 -19.89
#